data_AF-A0A7T0C003-F1
#
_entry.id   AF-A0A7T0C003-F1
#
_cell.length_a   1.000
_cell.length_b   1.000
_cell.length_c   1.000
_cell.angle_alpha   90.00
_cell.angle_beta   90.00
_cell.angle_gamma   90.00
#
_symmetry.space_group_name_H-M   'P 1'
#
loop_
_entity.id
_entity.type
_entity.pdbx_description
1 polymer ?
#
loop_
_entity_poly.entity_id
_entity_poly.type
_entity_poly.pdbx_seq_one_letter_code
_entity_poly.pdbx_strand_id
1 'polypeptide(L)'
;MKNWALAGILTVFLGGCYSLPAALSGGNSETVKNLDAQTLCVAYYGSIRHDLPTQHVVEEINRRGLLNKDEWTFVRMQRIYTGMRTCGVYASLGAPDTQSPTKDAIEETPAPPDRIQLIYQKWSRTWKTIVTIENGFVTHFTDP
;
A
#
# COMPACT_ATOMS: atom_id res chain seq x y z
N MET A 1 -48.65 4.55 -35.04
CA MET A 1 -47.33 4.02 -35.44
C MET A 1 -46.38 4.29 -34.29
N LYS A 2 -45.78 3.23 -33.73
CA LYS A 2 -45.16 3.20 -32.40
C LYS A 2 -43.63 3.23 -32.60
N ASN A 3 -42.99 4.38 -32.38
CA ASN A 3 -41.53 4.50 -32.49
C ASN A 3 -40.93 4.37 -31.08
N TRP A 4 -40.37 3.20 -30.80
CA TRP A 4 -39.59 2.94 -29.59
C TRP A 4 -38.16 3.40 -29.84
N ALA A 5 -37.81 4.58 -29.34
CA ALA A 5 -36.42 5.02 -29.28
C ALA A 5 -35.72 4.26 -28.13
N LEU A 6 -34.99 3.20 -28.48
CA LEU A 6 -34.03 2.56 -27.60
C LEU A 6 -32.84 3.50 -27.43
N ALA A 7 -32.90 4.36 -26.41
CA ALA A 7 -31.74 5.08 -25.90
C ALA A 7 -30.82 4.07 -25.21
N GLY A 8 -29.78 3.64 -25.92
CA GLY A 8 -28.70 2.84 -25.37
C GLY A 8 -27.95 3.62 -24.29
N ILE A 9 -28.20 3.30 -23.03
CA ILE A 9 -27.43 3.80 -21.90
C ILE A 9 -26.08 3.05 -21.93
N LEU A 10 -25.06 3.70 -22.50
CA LEU A 10 -23.67 3.27 -22.41
C LEU A 10 -23.20 3.57 -20.98
N THR A 11 -23.44 2.65 -20.05
CA THR A 11 -22.96 2.75 -18.67
C THR A 11 -21.45 2.53 -18.67
N VAL A 12 -20.69 3.62 -18.82
CA VAL A 12 -19.25 3.64 -18.58
C VAL A 12 -19.02 3.34 -17.10
N PHE A 13 -18.73 2.07 -16.81
CA PHE A 13 -18.19 1.65 -15.52
C PHE A 13 -16.81 2.28 -15.36
N LEU A 14 -16.76 3.47 -14.77
CA LEU A 14 -15.57 4.04 -14.16
C LEU A 14 -15.27 3.21 -12.91
N GLY A 15 -14.76 1.99 -13.11
CA GLY A 15 -14.11 1.23 -12.06
C GLY A 15 -13.00 2.10 -11.50
N GLY A 16 -13.08 2.39 -10.20
CA GLY A 16 -12.10 3.21 -9.50
C GLY A 16 -10.71 2.61 -9.66
N CYS A 17 -9.95 3.11 -10.64
CA CYS A 17 -8.51 3.05 -10.58
C CYS A 17 -8.13 3.79 -9.30
N TYR A 18 -7.57 3.08 -8.32
CA TYR A 18 -6.62 3.68 -7.40
C TYR A 18 -5.45 4.16 -8.28
N SER A 19 -5.67 5.30 -8.94
CA SER A 19 -4.71 5.89 -9.84
C SER A 19 -3.55 6.30 -8.98
N LEU A 20 -2.40 5.65 -9.17
CA LEU A 20 -1.14 6.25 -8.74
C LEU A 20 -1.20 7.74 -9.11
N PRO A 21 -0.81 8.65 -8.20
CA PRO A 21 -0.78 10.07 -8.51
C PRO A 21 -0.11 10.24 -9.87
N ALA A 22 -0.79 10.87 -10.83
CA ALA A 22 -0.29 11.03 -12.20
C ALA A 22 1.14 11.61 -12.23
N ALA A 23 1.51 12.36 -11.19
CA ALA A 23 2.84 12.91 -10.94
C ALA A 23 3.97 11.87 -10.83
N LEU A 24 3.68 10.62 -10.43
CA LEU A 24 4.70 9.55 -10.42
C LEU A 24 5.00 9.00 -11.81
N SER A 25 4.03 9.06 -12.74
CA SER A 25 4.27 8.66 -14.14
C SER A 25 5.19 9.63 -14.89
N GLY A 26 5.31 10.87 -14.41
CA GLY A 26 6.14 11.91 -15.03
C GLY A 26 7.56 12.04 -14.49
N GLY A 27 7.98 11.21 -13.53
CA GLY A 27 9.37 11.18 -13.04
C GLY A 27 9.84 12.45 -12.30
N ASN A 28 8.94 13.28 -11.76
CA ASN A 28 9.36 14.48 -11.04
C ASN A 28 9.89 14.15 -9.64
N SER A 29 11.20 14.19 -9.46
CA SER A 29 11.88 13.94 -8.17
C SER A 29 11.39 14.86 -7.04
N GLU A 30 10.94 16.08 -7.36
CA GLU A 30 10.49 17.03 -6.35
C GLU A 30 9.13 16.65 -5.76
N THR A 31 8.25 16.05 -6.55
CA THR A 31 6.98 15.50 -6.05
C THR A 31 7.25 14.36 -5.07
N VAL A 32 8.19 13.47 -5.40
CA VAL A 32 8.52 12.30 -4.56
C VAL A 32 9.00 12.73 -3.18
N LYS A 33 9.78 13.81 -3.07
CA LYS A 33 10.26 14.34 -1.79
C LYS A 33 9.15 14.87 -0.88
N ASN A 34 8.01 15.28 -1.44
CA ASN A 34 6.89 15.82 -0.67
C ASN A 34 5.90 14.75 -0.20
N LEU A 35 6.05 13.50 -0.67
CA LEU A 35 5.22 12.39 -0.19
C LEU A 35 5.58 12.04 1.25
N ASP A 36 4.58 11.69 2.06
CA ASP A 36 4.83 11.06 3.37
C ASP A 36 5.40 9.64 3.18
N ALA A 37 5.93 9.05 4.27
CA ALA A 37 6.59 7.75 4.21
C ALA A 37 5.65 6.64 3.71
N GLN A 38 4.39 6.62 4.12
CA GLN A 38 3.44 5.58 3.70
C GLN A 38 3.13 5.70 2.22
N THR A 39 2.77 6.90 1.75
CA THR A 39 2.46 7.14 0.33
C THR A 39 3.66 6.81 -0.56
N LEU A 40 4.87 7.15 -0.12
CA LEU A 40 6.11 6.84 -0.84
C LEU A 40 6.36 5.32 -0.98
N CYS A 41 6.15 4.54 0.08
CA CYS A 41 6.37 3.09 0.02
C CYS A 41 5.28 2.37 -0.78
N VAL A 42 4.02 2.83 -0.71
CA VAL A 42 2.93 2.35 -1.58
C VAL A 42 3.21 2.70 -3.04
N ALA A 43 3.74 3.90 -3.32
CA ALA A 43 4.10 4.33 -4.65
C ALA A 43 5.15 3.42 -5.31
N TYR A 44 6.11 2.89 -4.53
CA TYR A 44 7.08 1.91 -5.03
C TYR A 44 6.37 0.66 -5.58
N TYR A 45 5.50 0.04 -4.78
CA TYR A 45 4.74 -1.15 -5.19
C TYR A 45 3.92 -0.88 -6.45
N GLY A 46 3.22 0.26 -6.47
CA GLY A 46 2.43 0.69 -7.61
C GLY A 46 3.28 0.87 -8.87
N SER A 47 4.46 1.47 -8.75
CA SER A 47 5.36 1.71 -9.89
C SER A 47 5.85 0.39 -10.49
N ILE A 48 6.24 -0.58 -9.66
CA ILE A 48 6.62 -1.93 -10.13
C ILE A 48 5.45 -2.62 -10.85
N ARG A 49 4.24 -2.56 -10.29
CA ARG A 49 3.04 -3.21 -10.87
C ARG A 49 2.66 -2.65 -12.24
N HIS A 50 2.98 -1.39 -12.50
CA HIS A 50 2.63 -0.67 -13.72
C HIS A 50 3.83 -0.43 -14.65
N ASP A 51 4.98 -1.06 -14.38
CA ASP A 51 6.21 -0.91 -15.16
C ASP A 51 6.66 0.56 -15.32
N LEU A 52 6.49 1.33 -14.25
CA LEU A 52 6.89 2.75 -14.18
C LEU A 52 8.28 2.88 -13.56
N PRO A 53 9.06 3.91 -13.96
CA PRO A 53 10.37 4.17 -13.37
C PRO A 53 10.31 4.33 -11.85
N THR A 54 11.10 3.54 -11.12
CA THR A 54 11.14 3.57 -9.65
C THR A 54 12.31 4.35 -9.06
N GLN A 55 13.22 4.87 -9.90
CA GLN A 55 14.52 5.39 -9.46
C GLN A 55 14.37 6.45 -8.36
N HIS A 56 13.57 7.49 -8.58
CA HIS A 56 13.39 8.57 -7.60
C HIS A 56 12.70 8.10 -6.31
N VAL A 57 11.78 7.14 -6.42
CA VAL A 57 11.12 6.56 -5.25
C VAL A 57 12.13 5.78 -4.41
N VAL A 58 12.96 4.95 -5.04
CA VAL A 58 14.03 4.18 -4.37
C VAL A 58 15.06 5.11 -3.73
N GLU A 59 15.49 6.15 -4.46
CA GLU A 59 16.42 7.17 -3.95
C GLU A 59 15.87 7.83 -2.68
N GLU A 60 14.60 8.24 -2.69
CA GLU A 60 13.98 8.91 -1.54
C GLU A 60 13.74 7.98 -0.36
N ILE A 61 13.33 6.72 -0.61
CA ILE A 61 13.21 5.69 0.43
C ILE A 61 14.56 5.46 1.11
N ASN A 62 15.65 5.39 0.34
CA ASN A 62 17.00 5.21 0.84
C ASN A 62 17.51 6.47 1.58
N ARG A 63 17.27 7.67 1.04
CA ARG A 63 17.68 8.95 1.65
C ARG A 63 17.06 9.13 3.04
N ARG A 64 15.79 8.71 3.21
CA ARG A 64 15.07 8.74 4.48
C ARG A 64 15.40 7.56 5.39
N GLY A 65 16.18 6.59 4.91
CA GLY A 65 16.51 5.38 5.66
C GLY A 65 15.28 4.56 6.04
N LEU A 66 14.22 4.57 5.21
CA LEU A 66 12.97 3.87 5.52
C LEU A 66 13.13 2.36 5.39
N LEU A 67 13.97 1.90 4.47
CA LEU A 67 14.32 0.49 4.27
C LEU A 67 15.83 0.26 4.40
N ASN A 68 16.20 -0.86 5.00
CA ASN A 68 17.57 -1.38 5.00
C ASN A 68 17.80 -2.36 3.82
N LYS A 69 19.05 -2.85 3.70
CA LYS A 69 19.47 -3.73 2.60
C LYS A 69 18.72 -5.07 2.59
N ASP A 70 18.47 -5.65 3.76
CA ASP A 70 17.80 -6.94 3.88
C ASP A 70 16.32 -6.79 3.51
N GLU A 71 15.67 -5.73 3.98
CA GLU A 71 14.28 -5.40 3.64
C GLU A 71 14.10 -5.24 2.13
N TRP A 72 15.03 -4.58 1.44
CA TRP A 72 14.97 -4.45 -0.02
C TRP A 72 14.95 -5.81 -0.75
N THR A 73 15.62 -6.82 -0.19
CA THR A 73 15.63 -8.17 -0.77
C THR A 73 14.22 -8.76 -0.71
N PHE A 74 13.56 -8.68 0.44
CA PHE A 74 12.18 -9.17 0.61
C PHE A 74 11.16 -8.34 -0.17
N VAL A 75 11.32 -7.01 -0.22
CA VAL A 75 10.48 -6.11 -1.02
C VAL A 75 10.49 -6.48 -2.50
N ARG A 76 11.65 -6.76 -3.07
CA ARG A 76 11.77 -7.17 -4.47
C ARG A 76 11.14 -8.54 -4.75
N MET A 77 11.09 -9.41 -3.74
CA MET A 77 10.39 -10.70 -3.81
C MET A 77 8.90 -10.60 -3.51
N GLN A 78 8.37 -9.40 -3.21
CA GLN A 78 7.00 -9.18 -2.72
C GLN A 78 6.67 -10.04 -1.48
N ARG A 79 7.65 -10.18 -0.58
CA ARG A 79 7.53 -10.94 0.67
C ARG A 79 7.68 -10.03 1.87
N ILE A 80 7.19 -10.51 3.02
CA ILE A 80 7.32 -9.86 4.32
C ILE A 80 7.91 -10.85 5.32
N TYR A 81 8.43 -10.35 6.44
CA TYR A 81 8.98 -11.16 7.53
C TYR A 81 8.82 -10.43 8.87
N THR A 82 8.90 -11.17 9.98
CA THR A 82 8.84 -10.59 11.33
C THR A 82 10.04 -9.68 11.60
N GLY A 83 9.81 -8.48 12.12
CA GLY A 83 10.81 -7.45 12.33
C GLY A 83 11.03 -6.53 11.11
N MET A 84 10.33 -6.76 9.99
CA MET A 84 10.31 -5.83 8.88
C MET A 84 9.60 -4.53 9.28
N ARG A 85 10.08 -3.38 8.80
CA ARG A 85 9.44 -2.08 9.04
C ARG A 85 8.14 -1.95 8.26
N THR A 86 7.23 -1.09 8.74
CA THR A 86 5.96 -0.78 8.08
C THR A 86 6.12 -0.37 6.62
N CYS A 87 7.13 0.44 6.29
CA CYS A 87 7.40 0.80 4.88
C CYS A 87 7.70 -0.43 4.02
N GLY A 88 8.39 -1.43 4.57
CA GLY A 88 8.72 -2.68 3.88
C GLY A 88 7.45 -3.44 3.50
N VAL A 89 6.48 -3.49 4.41
CA VAL A 89 5.17 -4.10 4.14
C VAL A 89 4.45 -3.36 3.00
N TYR A 90 4.38 -2.03 3.06
CA TYR A 90 3.76 -1.23 2.00
C TYR A 90 4.47 -1.35 0.66
N ALA A 91 5.80 -1.43 0.64
CA ALA A 91 6.59 -1.61 -0.57
C ALA A 91 6.47 -3.03 -1.14
N SER A 92 6.24 -4.06 -0.31
CA SER A 92 6.02 -5.44 -0.73
C SER A 92 4.61 -5.71 -1.25
N LEU A 93 3.59 -5.22 -0.54
CA LEU A 93 2.18 -5.61 -0.72
C LEU A 93 1.29 -4.47 -1.24
N GLY A 94 1.77 -3.23 -1.22
CA GLY A 94 1.00 -2.05 -1.58
C GLY A 94 0.18 -1.49 -0.43
N ALA A 95 -0.86 -0.72 -0.78
CA ALA A 95 -1.83 -0.21 0.18
C ALA A 95 -2.72 -1.36 0.69
N PRO A 96 -2.97 -1.45 2.00
CA PRO A 96 -3.92 -2.42 2.54
C PRO A 96 -5.36 -2.03 2.17
N ASP A 97 -6.22 -3.03 2.02
CA ASP A 97 -7.66 -2.81 1.81
C ASP A 97 -8.35 -2.29 3.06
N THR A 98 -7.82 -2.66 4.24
CA THR A 98 -8.32 -2.19 5.52
C THR A 98 -7.17 -2.02 6.50
N GLN A 99 -7.18 -0.91 7.23
CA GLN A 99 -6.28 -0.66 8.34
C GLN A 99 -7.12 -0.51 9.60
N SER A 100 -6.88 -1.36 10.59
CA SER A 100 -7.60 -1.34 11.87
C SER A 100 -6.62 -1.10 13.01
N PRO A 101 -6.78 -0.04 13.81
CA PRO A 101 -6.04 0.08 15.06
C PRO A 101 -6.51 -1.04 15.98
N THR A 102 -5.58 -1.85 16.51
CA THR A 102 -5.97 -2.87 17.47
C THR A 102 -6.06 -2.20 18.82
N LYS A 103 -7.29 -1.96 19.30
CA LYS A 103 -7.49 -1.57 20.68
C LYS A 103 -7.35 -2.84 21.52
N ASP A 104 -6.26 -2.95 22.26
CA ASP A 104 -6.24 -3.90 23.36
C ASP A 104 -7.35 -3.51 24.33
N ALA A 105 -8.10 -4.51 24.78
CA ALA A 105 -9.22 -4.29 25.67
C ALA A 105 -8.71 -3.59 26.93
N ILE A 106 -9.25 -2.40 27.20
CA ILE A 106 -9.05 -1.60 28.41
C ILE A 106 -7.75 -0.76 28.41
N GLU A 107 -7.70 0.28 27.58
CA GLU A 107 -6.91 1.47 27.92
C GLU A 107 -7.79 2.72 27.80
N GLU A 108 -8.02 3.38 28.95
CA GLU A 108 -8.85 4.59 29.08
C GLU A 108 -8.10 5.87 28.64
N THR A 109 -6.87 5.75 28.15
CA THR A 109 -6.02 6.89 27.81
C THR A 109 -5.91 7.05 26.29
N PRO A 110 -6.03 8.28 25.73
CA PRO A 110 -5.97 8.52 24.29
C PRO A 110 -4.51 8.53 23.80
N ALA A 111 -3.82 7.40 23.92
CA ALA A 111 -2.56 7.17 23.22
C ALA A 111 -2.84 6.73 21.77
N PRO A 112 -2.00 7.11 20.79
CA PRO A 112 -2.03 6.49 19.48
C PRO A 112 -1.91 4.96 19.65
N PRO A 113 -2.66 4.15 18.91
CA PRO A 113 -2.62 2.70 19.06
C PRO A 113 -1.21 2.20 18.72
N ASP A 114 -0.53 1.61 19.70
CA ASP A 114 0.82 1.04 19.53
C ASP A 114 0.84 -0.12 18.53
N ARG A 115 -0.35 -0.68 18.25
CA ARG A 115 -0.56 -1.80 17.34
C ARG A 115 -1.61 -1.49 16.25
N ILE A 116 -1.23 -1.75 15.01
CA ILE A 116 -2.13 -1.67 13.84
C ILE A 116 -2.17 -3.02 13.12
N GLN A 117 -3.34 -3.36 12.59
CA GLN A 117 -3.53 -4.48 11.67
C GLN A 117 -3.75 -3.95 10.26
N LEU A 118 -2.96 -4.45 9.32
CA LEU A 118 -3.10 -4.22 7.90
C LEU A 118 -3.70 -5.47 7.26
N ILE A 119 -4.83 -5.33 6.59
CA ILE A 119 -5.55 -6.43 5.96
C ILE A 119 -5.46 -6.24 4.45
N TYR A 120 -4.86 -7.24 3.79
CA TYR A 120 -4.73 -7.33 2.34
C TYR A 120 -5.64 -8.44 1.82
N GLN A 121 -6.51 -8.12 0.88
CA GLN A 121 -7.45 -9.03 0.24
C GLN A 121 -7.05 -9.22 -1.22
N LYS A 122 -6.83 -10.47 -1.62
CA LYS A 122 -6.74 -10.79 -3.05
C LYS A 122 -8.14 -10.87 -3.66
N TRP A 123 -8.21 -10.80 -4.98
CA TRP A 123 -9.44 -10.69 -5.77
C TRP A 123 -10.54 -11.72 -5.41
N SER A 124 -10.17 -12.88 -4.87
CA SER A 124 -11.08 -13.80 -4.18
C SER A 124 -11.17 -13.47 -2.68
N ARG A 125 -12.39 -13.22 -2.17
CA ARG A 125 -12.68 -12.91 -0.75
C ARG A 125 -12.16 -13.93 0.27
N THR A 126 -11.75 -15.11 -0.19
CA THR A 126 -11.26 -16.22 0.63
C THR A 126 -9.83 -16.02 1.12
N TRP A 127 -8.98 -15.26 0.41
CA TRP A 127 -7.55 -15.15 0.72
C TRP A 127 -7.24 -13.79 1.30
N LYS A 128 -6.81 -13.78 2.57
CA LYS A 128 -6.46 -12.57 3.32
C LYS A 128 -5.09 -12.73 3.93
N THR A 129 -4.23 -11.74 3.71
CA THR A 129 -2.98 -11.57 4.44
C THR A 129 -3.22 -10.49 5.49
N ILE A 130 -3.15 -10.88 6.76
CA ILE A 130 -3.25 -9.96 7.89
C ILE A 130 -1.84 -9.73 8.39
N VAL A 131 -1.41 -8.48 8.52
CA VAL A 131 -0.10 -8.08 9.03
C VAL A 131 -0.32 -7.23 10.27
N THR A 132 0.19 -7.69 11.41
CA THR A 132 0.19 -6.94 12.66
C THR A 132 1.50 -6.20 12.78
N ILE A 133 1.40 -4.89 13.00
CA ILE A 133 2.53 -3.99 13.18
C ILE A 133 2.43 -3.40 14.57
N GLU A 134 3.54 -3.42 15.29
CA GLU A 134 3.69 -2.82 16.61
C GLU A 134 4.96 -1.97 16.60
N ASN A 135 4.89 -0.73 17.11
CA ASN A 135 6.04 0.19 17.12
C ASN A 135 6.71 0.39 15.75
N GLY A 136 5.96 0.26 14.66
CA GLY A 136 6.46 0.41 13.29
C GLY A 136 7.14 -0.84 12.69
N PHE A 137 7.05 -1.99 13.36
CA PHE A 137 7.62 -3.26 12.92
C PHE A 137 6.58 -4.38 12.86
N VAL A 138 6.72 -5.29 11.90
CA VAL A 138 5.90 -6.49 11.79
C VAL A 138 6.16 -7.41 12.98
N THR A 139 5.15 -7.67 13.79
CA THR A 139 5.22 -8.64 14.89
C THR A 139 4.61 -9.98 14.50
N HIS A 140 3.59 -9.97 13.65
CA HIS A 140 2.90 -11.17 13.19
C HIS A 140 2.33 -10.97 11.79
N PHE A 141 2.23 -12.03 11.01
CA PHE A 141 1.48 -12.02 9.76
C PHE A 141 0.97 -13.41 9.39
N THR A 142 -0.11 -13.45 8.60
CA THR A 142 -0.64 -14.67 7.99
C THR A 142 -0.23 -14.74 6.52
N ASP A 143 0.53 -15.76 6.14
CA ASP A 143 0.78 -16.08 4.73
C ASP A 143 -0.28 -17.11 4.28
N PRO A 144 -1.08 -16.84 3.22
CA PRO A 144 -2.06 -17.80 2.70
C PRO A 144 -1.44 -19.08 2.13
#